data_AF-A0A1F6XLR0-F1
#
_entry.id   AF-A0A1F6XLR0-F1
#
_cell.length_a   1.000
_cell.length_b   1.000
_cell.length_c   1.000
_cell.angle_alpha   90.00
_cell.angle_beta   90.00
_cell.angle_gamma   90.00
#
_symmetry.space_group_name_H-M   'P 1'
#
loop_
_entity.id
_entity.type
_entity.pdbx_description
1 polymer ?
#
loop_
_entity_poly.entity_id
_entity_poly.type
_entity_poly.pdbx_seq_one_letter_code
_entity_poly.pdbx_strand_id
1 'polypeptide(L)'
;MIVVQKIKKIIKNPIWGQLRDVRMLGFMVFGVLTLLASWSGVNVIETNFVLQKQIAQLDQQNQLNQLSNSNLKLRNEYYNTDTYLELTARKQFGMGAAGEKLLLVPKSVALAHAKELPKTETSPKTNDLKDLPQYQKNFQAWMSFLFHRDS
;
A
#
# COMPACT_ATOMS: atom_id res chain seq x y z
N MET A 1 -29.93 -47.06 48.46
CA MET A 1 -31.24 -46.97 47.76
C MET A 1 -31.46 -45.68 46.96
N ILE A 2 -30.82 -44.55 47.30
CA ILE A 2 -31.04 -43.22 46.66
C ILE A 2 -30.45 -43.12 45.23
N VAL A 3 -29.31 -43.76 44.97
CA VAL A 3 -28.62 -43.69 43.65
C VAL A 3 -29.46 -44.34 42.54
N VAL A 4 -30.08 -45.50 42.83
CA VAL A 4 -30.92 -46.23 41.86
C VAL A 4 -32.17 -45.43 41.48
N GLN A 5 -32.75 -44.69 42.43
CA GLN A 5 -33.91 -43.84 42.15
C GLN A 5 -33.55 -42.61 41.30
N LYS A 6 -32.38 -42.00 41.51
CA LYS A 6 -31.87 -40.92 40.65
C LYS A 6 -31.65 -41.40 39.21
N ILE A 7 -31.08 -42.60 39.02
CA ILE A 7 -30.87 -43.19 37.69
C ILE A 7 -32.21 -43.46 36.99
N LYS A 8 -33.19 -44.06 37.70
CA LYS A 8 -34.54 -44.28 37.14
C LYS A 8 -35.25 -42.97 36.76
N LYS A 9 -35.04 -41.89 37.53
CA LYS A 9 -35.63 -40.57 37.24
C LYS A 9 -35.00 -39.93 35.99
N ILE A 10 -33.70 -40.11 35.77
CA ILE A 10 -33.00 -39.65 34.56
C ILE A 10 -33.52 -40.40 33.33
N ILE A 11 -33.70 -41.72 33.43
CA ILE A 11 -34.20 -42.56 32.32
C ILE A 11 -35.68 -42.27 31.99
N LYS A 12 -36.48 -41.84 32.98
CA LYS A 12 -37.91 -41.52 32.81
C LYS A 12 -38.15 -40.08 32.31
N ASN A 13 -37.11 -39.26 32.11
CA ASN A 13 -37.28 -37.94 31.52
C ASN A 13 -37.64 -38.07 30.03
N PRO A 14 -38.67 -37.34 29.54
CA PRO A 14 -39.17 -37.46 28.16
C PRO A 14 -38.12 -37.13 27.09
N ILE A 15 -37.09 -36.36 27.47
CA ILE A 15 -35.94 -36.01 26.63
C ILE A 15 -35.17 -37.27 26.19
N TRP A 16 -35.00 -38.27 27.06
CA TRP A 16 -34.28 -39.50 26.73
C TRP A 16 -35.07 -40.45 25.81
N GLY A 17 -36.40 -40.36 25.81
CA GLY A 17 -37.26 -41.07 24.86
C GLY A 17 -37.19 -40.50 23.45
N GLN A 18 -37.11 -39.17 23.33
CA GLN A 18 -36.97 -38.48 22.04
C GLN A 18 -35.59 -38.69 21.39
N LEU A 19 -34.53 -38.82 22.19
CA LEU A 19 -33.17 -39.10 21.71
C LEU A 19 -32.98 -40.53 21.17
N ARG A 20 -33.92 -41.45 21.45
CA ARG A 20 -33.95 -42.82 20.88
C ARG A 20 -34.78 -42.92 19.60
N ASP A 21 -35.45 -41.86 19.16
CA ASP A 21 -36.15 -41.85 17.87
C ASP A 21 -35.12 -41.79 16.73
N VAL A 22 -35.15 -42.79 15.83
CA VAL A 22 -34.23 -42.93 14.69
C VAL A 22 -34.24 -41.68 13.81
N ARG A 23 -35.39 -40.99 13.71
CA ARG A 23 -35.53 -39.75 12.93
C ARG A 23 -34.74 -38.60 13.56
N MET A 24 -34.81 -38.46 14.88
CA MET A 24 -34.09 -37.43 15.62
C MET A 24 -32.58 -37.67 15.59
N LEU A 25 -32.16 -38.94 15.70
CA LEU A 25 -30.77 -39.34 15.55
C LEU A 25 -30.24 -39.01 14.15
N GLY A 26 -31.03 -39.29 13.11
CA GLY A 26 -30.71 -38.94 11.73
C GLY A 26 -30.49 -37.44 11.53
N PHE A 27 -31.40 -36.60 12.03
CA PHE A 27 -31.24 -35.15 11.95
C PHE A 27 -30.05 -34.63 12.75
N MET A 28 -29.73 -35.24 13.89
CA MET A 28 -28.56 -34.85 14.69
C MET A 28 -27.25 -35.16 13.94
N VAL A 29 -27.12 -36.38 13.39
CA VAL A 29 -25.95 -36.76 12.58
C VAL A 29 -25.83 -35.86 11.35
N PHE A 30 -26.94 -35.62 10.65
CA PHE A 30 -26.96 -34.73 9.49
C PHE A 30 -26.55 -33.29 9.85
N GLY A 31 -27.03 -32.77 10.98
CA GLY A 31 -26.67 -31.45 11.48
C GLY A 31 -25.17 -31.35 11.80
N VAL A 32 -24.60 -32.35 12.46
CA VAL A 32 -23.16 -32.42 12.75
C VAL A 32 -22.34 -32.47 11.46
N LEU A 33 -22.72 -33.32 10.49
CA LEU A 33 -22.02 -33.40 9.20
C LEU A 33 -22.08 -32.08 8.44
N THR A 34 -23.24 -31.42 8.44
CA THR A 34 -23.41 -30.12 7.78
C THR A 34 -22.54 -29.04 8.43
N LEU A 35 -22.44 -29.01 9.76
CA LEU A 35 -21.58 -28.08 10.49
C LEU A 35 -20.10 -28.34 10.21
N LEU A 36 -19.66 -29.61 10.19
CA LEU A 36 -18.29 -29.98 9.86
C LEU A 36 -17.91 -29.62 8.41
N ALA A 37 -18.82 -29.89 7.46
CA ALA A 37 -18.63 -29.51 6.07
C ALA A 37 -18.56 -27.99 5.91
N SER A 38 -19.41 -27.25 6.63
CA SER A 38 -19.41 -25.78 6.62
C SER A 38 -18.11 -25.20 7.19
N TRP A 39 -17.60 -25.77 8.29
CA TRP A 39 -16.32 -25.35 8.88
C TRP A 39 -15.14 -25.62 7.95
N SER A 40 -15.13 -26.77 7.27
CA SER A 40 -14.10 -27.10 6.27
C SER A 40 -14.11 -26.12 5.10
N GLY A 41 -15.29 -25.68 4.64
CA GLY A 41 -15.41 -24.70 3.55
C GLY A 41 -14.83 -23.34 3.91
N VAL A 42 -15.09 -22.84 5.12
CA VAL A 42 -14.58 -21.54 5.59
C VAL A 42 -13.05 -21.51 5.63
N ASN A 43 -12.41 -22.55 6.17
CA ASN A 43 -10.94 -22.62 6.26
C ASN A 43 -10.25 -22.63 4.89
N VAL A 44 -10.86 -23.26 3.88
CA VAL A 44 -10.33 -23.28 2.51
C VAL A 44 -10.39 -21.89 1.88
N ILE A 45 -11.49 -21.15 2.09
CA ILE A 45 -11.64 -19.78 1.59
C ILE A 45 -10.60 -18.87 2.24
N GLU A 46 -10.42 -18.94 3.56
CA GLU A 46 -9.43 -18.14 4.28
C GLU A 46 -8.01 -18.42 3.75
N THR A 47 -7.64 -19.70 3.62
CA THR A 47 -6.32 -20.09 3.13
C THR A 47 -6.09 -19.59 1.70
N ASN A 48 -7.08 -19.75 0.82
CA ASN A 48 -6.97 -19.30 -0.57
C ASN A 48 -6.85 -17.77 -0.66
N PHE A 49 -7.62 -17.03 0.13
CA PHE A 49 -7.54 -15.57 0.19
C PHE A 49 -6.18 -15.08 0.69
N VAL A 50 -5.64 -15.71 1.74
CA VAL A 50 -4.30 -15.39 2.26
C VAL A 50 -3.23 -15.66 1.19
N LEU A 51 -3.30 -16.79 0.49
CA LEU A 51 -2.36 -17.11 -0.59
C LEU A 51 -2.46 -16.10 -1.74
N GLN A 52 -3.68 -15.74 -2.17
CA GLN A 52 -3.88 -14.71 -3.20
C GLN A 52 -3.30 -13.35 -2.77
N LYS A 53 -3.49 -12.97 -1.50
CA LYS A 53 -2.92 -11.73 -0.96
C LYS A 53 -1.39 -11.76 -0.99
N GLN A 54 -0.78 -12.87 -0.60
CA GLN A 54 0.68 -13.03 -0.66
C GLN A 54 1.18 -12.95 -2.10
N ILE A 55 0.52 -13.63 -3.05
CA ILE A 55 0.88 -13.55 -4.47
C ILE A 55 0.82 -12.11 -4.97
N ALA A 56 -0.27 -11.38 -4.68
CA ALA A 56 -0.40 -9.98 -5.07
C ALA A 56 0.71 -9.10 -4.47
N GLN A 57 1.08 -9.33 -3.20
CA GLN A 57 2.18 -8.62 -2.56
C GLN A 57 3.55 -8.94 -3.19
N LEU A 58 3.78 -10.21 -3.55
CA LEU A 58 5.03 -10.62 -4.21
C LEU A 58 5.11 -10.07 -5.63
N ASP A 59 4.01 -10.08 -6.37
CA ASP A 59 3.93 -9.55 -7.73
C ASP A 59 4.19 -8.03 -7.74
N GLN A 60 3.56 -7.29 -6.83
CA GLN A 60 3.81 -5.86 -6.67
C GLN A 60 5.29 -5.57 -6.36
N GLN A 61 5.90 -6.33 -5.46
CA GLN A 61 7.34 -6.19 -5.17
C GLN A 61 8.21 -6.50 -6.39
N ASN A 62 7.84 -7.52 -7.17
CA ASN A 62 8.56 -7.87 -8.39
C ASN A 62 8.48 -6.74 -9.42
N GLN A 63 7.29 -6.19 -9.65
CA GLN A 63 7.08 -5.06 -10.56
C GLN A 63 7.90 -3.83 -10.13
N LEU A 64 7.94 -3.50 -8.83
CA LEU A 64 8.77 -2.42 -8.32
C LEU A 64 10.27 -2.67 -8.56
N ASN A 65 10.74 -3.89 -8.33
CA ASN A 65 12.13 -4.27 -8.59
C ASN A 65 12.48 -4.22 -10.07
N GLN A 66 11.58 -4.69 -10.95
CA GLN A 66 11.75 -4.60 -12.40
C GLN A 66 11.80 -3.15 -12.86
N LEU A 67 10.94 -2.29 -12.32
CA LEU A 67 10.94 -0.86 -12.64
C LEU A 67 12.23 -0.18 -12.16
N SER A 68 12.71 -0.53 -10.96
CA SER A 68 13.99 -0.04 -10.42
C SER A 68 15.15 -0.45 -11.31
N ASN A 69 15.21 -1.72 -11.72
CA ASN A 69 16.25 -2.23 -12.62
C ASN A 69 16.21 -1.56 -13.99
N SER A 70 15.02 -1.36 -14.57
CA SER A 70 14.85 -0.65 -15.84
C SER A 70 15.29 0.80 -15.74
N ASN A 71 14.94 1.50 -14.65
CA ASN A 71 15.43 2.86 -14.41
C ASN A 71 16.95 2.92 -14.24
N LEU A 72 17.54 1.97 -13.52
CA LEU A 72 18.99 1.88 -13.33
C LEU A 72 19.69 1.66 -14.67
N LYS A 73 19.16 0.74 -15.50
CA LYS A 73 19.67 0.49 -16.84
C LYS A 73 19.60 1.75 -17.71
N LEU A 74 18.46 2.42 -17.73
CA LEU A 74 18.28 3.66 -18.50
C LEU A 74 19.23 4.77 -18.02
N ARG A 75 19.44 4.89 -16.71
CA ARG A 75 20.40 5.85 -16.14
C ARG A 75 21.83 5.54 -16.56
N ASN A 76 22.22 4.26 -16.54
CA ASN A 76 23.54 3.84 -17.00
C ASN A 76 23.72 4.12 -18.49
N GLU A 77 22.71 3.83 -19.32
CA GLU A 77 22.72 4.16 -20.75
C GLU A 77 22.84 5.67 -20.97
N TYR A 78 22.08 6.48 -20.23
CA TYR A 78 22.19 7.94 -20.27
C TYR A 78 23.61 8.43 -19.96
N TYR A 79 24.28 7.85 -18.95
CA TYR A 79 25.66 8.21 -18.61
C TYR A 79 26.69 7.82 -19.69
N ASN A 80 26.34 6.87 -20.56
CA ASN A 80 27.18 6.49 -21.70
C ASN A 80 26.88 7.31 -22.96
N THR A 81 25.89 8.21 -22.94
CA THR A 81 25.58 9.05 -24.11
C THR A 81 26.63 10.13 -24.32
N ASP A 82 26.93 10.42 -25.59
CA ASP A 82 27.86 11.50 -25.97
C ASP A 82 27.43 12.84 -25.38
N THR A 83 26.13 13.14 -25.36
CA THR A 83 25.59 14.37 -24.78
C THR A 83 25.89 14.47 -23.28
N TYR A 84 25.73 13.38 -22.53
CA TYR A 84 26.07 13.40 -21.10
C TYR A 84 27.57 13.59 -20.89
N LEU A 85 28.39 12.87 -21.65
CA LEU A 85 29.85 12.98 -21.57
C LEU A 85 30.32 14.39 -21.93
N GLU A 86 29.75 15.00 -22.96
CA GLU A 86 30.04 16.36 -23.39
C GLU A 86 29.64 17.38 -22.33
N LEU A 87 28.41 17.32 -21.82
CA LEU A 87 27.94 18.22 -20.76
C LEU A 87 28.77 18.09 -19.49
N THR A 88 29.19 16.87 -19.16
CA THR A 88 30.05 16.60 -18.00
C THR A 88 31.46 17.14 -18.23
N ALA A 89 32.03 16.97 -19.42
CA ALA A 89 33.34 17.51 -19.77
C ALA A 89 33.34 19.06 -19.74
N ARG A 90 32.27 19.68 -20.25
CA ARG A 90 32.04 21.13 -20.16
C ARG A 90 31.99 21.61 -18.70
N LYS A 91 31.24 20.92 -17.85
CA LYS A 91 31.06 21.30 -16.44
C LYS A 91 32.29 21.06 -15.57
N GLN A 92 32.95 19.92 -15.72
CA GLN A 92 34.04 19.50 -14.85
C GLN A 92 35.41 20.02 -15.31
N PHE A 93 35.64 20.05 -16.62
CA PHE A 93 36.94 20.41 -17.18
C PHE A 93 36.93 21.75 -17.92
N GLY A 94 35.78 22.42 -18.04
CA GLY A 94 35.66 23.65 -18.80
C GLY A 94 35.95 23.46 -20.30
N MET A 95 35.86 22.24 -20.80
CA MET A 95 36.14 21.92 -22.20
C MET A 95 35.02 22.46 -23.10
N GLY A 96 35.38 22.98 -24.27
CA GLY A 96 34.45 23.29 -25.36
C GLY A 96 34.69 22.38 -26.55
N ALA A 97 33.74 22.33 -27.49
CA ALA A 97 33.97 21.65 -28.76
C ALA A 97 35.03 22.38 -29.59
N ALA A 98 35.64 21.70 -30.57
CA ALA A 98 36.63 22.31 -31.44
C ALA A 98 36.02 23.52 -32.19
N GLY A 99 36.69 24.67 -32.09
CA GLY A 99 36.21 25.93 -32.70
C GLY A 99 35.31 26.78 -31.80
N GLU A 100 34.91 26.30 -30.61
CA GLU A 100 34.16 27.11 -29.64
C GLU A 100 35.09 28.00 -28.80
N LYS A 101 34.63 29.22 -28.49
CA LYS A 101 35.32 30.15 -27.60
C LYS A 101 34.68 30.14 -26.21
N LEU A 102 35.43 29.70 -25.20
CA LEU A 102 34.98 29.70 -23.81
C LEU A 102 35.13 31.09 -23.17
N LEU A 103 34.07 31.60 -22.54
CA LEU A 103 34.10 32.83 -21.75
C LEU A 103 33.93 32.50 -20.26
N LEU A 104 35.00 32.67 -19.49
CA LEU A 104 34.98 32.46 -18.04
C LEU A 104 34.61 33.77 -17.34
N VAL A 105 33.43 33.79 -16.72
CA VAL A 105 32.93 34.95 -15.98
C VAL A 105 33.09 34.69 -14.48
N PRO A 106 33.79 35.56 -13.72
CA PRO A 106 33.86 35.46 -12.27
C PRO A 106 32.48 35.47 -11.64
N LYS A 107 32.28 34.63 -10.61
CA LYS A 107 30.99 34.49 -9.92
C LYS A 107 30.43 35.83 -9.43
N SER A 108 31.28 36.73 -8.95
CA SER A 108 30.88 38.07 -8.51
C SER A 108 30.19 38.88 -9.61
N VAL A 109 30.75 38.84 -10.82
CA VAL A 109 30.21 39.55 -12.00
C VAL A 109 28.92 38.88 -12.48
N ALA A 110 28.90 37.54 -12.52
CA ALA A 110 27.71 36.79 -12.92
C ALA A 110 26.52 37.07 -11.98
N LEU A 111 26.74 37.12 -10.67
CA LEU A 111 25.70 37.40 -9.68
C LEU A 111 25.24 38.87 -9.71
N ALA A 112 26.14 39.81 -9.98
CA ALA A 112 25.78 41.22 -10.10
C ALA A 112 24.86 41.51 -11.30
N HIS A 113 24.92 40.67 -12.34
CA HIS A 113 24.11 40.81 -13.56
C HIS A 113 23.08 39.69 -13.74
N ALA A 114 22.92 38.78 -12.77
CA ALA A 114 21.89 37.77 -12.81
C ALA A 114 20.52 38.43 -12.57
N LYS A 115 19.52 38.12 -13.42
CA LYS A 115 18.14 38.44 -13.10
C LYS A 115 17.75 37.69 -11.82
N GLU A 116 17.02 38.36 -10.93
CA GLU A 116 16.37 37.67 -9.83
C GLU A 116 15.51 36.55 -10.42
N LEU A 117 15.85 35.30 -10.09
CA LEU A 117 14.97 34.18 -10.38
C LEU A 117 13.64 34.51 -9.70
N PRO A 118 12.47 34.24 -10.35
CA PRO A 118 11.22 34.30 -9.64
C PRO A 118 11.40 33.50 -8.37
N LYS A 119 11.27 34.16 -7.21
CA LYS A 119 11.27 33.48 -5.93
C LYS A 119 10.26 32.38 -6.12
N THR A 120 10.72 31.13 -6.15
CA THR A 120 9.82 29.99 -6.00
C THR A 120 9.03 30.35 -4.77
N GLU A 121 7.76 30.67 -4.94
CA GLU A 121 6.92 31.02 -3.82
C GLU A 121 7.03 29.82 -2.90
N THR A 122 7.77 30.02 -1.82
CA THR A 122 7.75 29.13 -0.66
C THR A 122 6.28 28.88 -0.45
N SER A 123 5.90 27.60 -0.53
CA SER A 123 4.54 27.09 -0.53
C SER A 123 3.58 27.99 0.26
N PRO A 124 2.35 28.16 -0.22
CA PRO A 124 1.34 28.98 0.45
C PRO A 124 1.35 28.69 1.94
N LYS A 125 1.45 29.78 2.72
CA LYS A 125 1.60 29.78 4.17
C LYS A 125 0.57 28.82 4.81
N THR A 126 0.99 27.58 5.09
CA THR A 126 0.26 26.63 5.96
C THR A 126 0.34 27.04 7.42
N ASN A 127 0.18 28.33 7.72
CA ASN A 127 0.11 28.84 9.08
C ASN A 127 -1.32 28.92 9.60
N ASP A 128 -2.34 28.93 8.72
CA ASP A 128 -3.75 28.97 9.15
C ASP A 128 -4.33 27.60 9.50
N LEU A 129 -3.67 26.50 9.12
CA LEU A 129 -4.15 25.14 9.40
C LEU A 129 -3.64 24.54 10.71
N LYS A 130 -2.80 25.25 11.48
CA LYS A 130 -2.18 24.67 12.68
C LYS A 130 -3.20 24.50 13.82
N ASP A 131 -4.15 25.43 13.96
CA ASP A 131 -5.10 25.50 15.08
C ASP A 131 -6.45 24.79 14.85
N LEU A 132 -6.73 24.23 13.67
CA LEU A 132 -7.99 23.51 13.45
C LEU A 132 -7.95 22.06 13.96
N PRO A 133 -9.07 21.49 14.43
CA PRO A 133 -9.23 20.06 14.62
C PRO A 133 -8.93 19.25 13.34
N GLN A 134 -8.39 18.03 13.49
CA GLN A 134 -7.94 17.18 12.37
C GLN A 134 -9.03 16.93 11.31
N TYR A 135 -10.30 16.79 11.71
CA TYR A 135 -11.40 16.54 10.78
C TYR A 135 -11.64 17.72 9.82
N GLN A 136 -11.43 18.96 10.29
CA GLN A 136 -11.58 20.16 9.46
C GLN A 136 -10.42 20.28 8.46
N LYS A 137 -9.20 19.95 8.88
CA LYS A 137 -8.03 19.90 7.99
C LYS A 137 -8.23 18.90 6.87
N ASN A 138 -8.70 17.70 7.20
CA ASN A 138 -8.98 16.67 6.22
C ASN A 138 -10.06 17.12 5.24
N PHE A 139 -11.19 17.64 5.72
CA PHE A 139 -12.27 18.12 4.84
C PHE A 139 -11.81 19.24 3.90
N GLN A 140 -11.04 20.20 4.41
CA GLN A 140 -10.52 21.30 3.61
C GLN A 140 -9.52 20.83 2.56
N ALA A 141 -8.68 19.84 2.88
CA ALA A 141 -7.78 19.20 1.92
C ALA A 141 -8.53 18.43 0.82
N TRP A 142 -9.63 17.75 1.17
CA TRP A 142 -10.50 17.12 0.17
C TRP A 142 -11.21 18.14 -0.72
N MET A 143 -11.70 19.24 -0.16
CA MET A 143 -12.32 20.31 -0.96
C MET A 143 -11.31 21.03 -1.86
N SER A 144 -10.10 21.32 -1.38
CA SER A 144 -9.07 21.93 -2.23
C SER A 144 -8.65 21.01 -3.37
N PHE A 145 -8.52 19.71 -3.10
CA PHE A 145 -8.25 18.68 -4.11
C PHE A 145 -9.35 18.58 -5.16
N LEU A 146 -10.62 18.49 -4.76
CA LEU A 146 -11.75 18.32 -5.69
C LEU A 146 -11.97 19.55 -6.57
N PHE A 147 -11.69 20.75 -6.06
CA PHE A 147 -12.01 21.99 -6.75
C PHE A 147 -10.78 22.74 -7.28
N HIS A 148 -9.59 22.13 -7.24
CA HIS A 148 -8.32 22.74 -7.66
C HIS A 148 -8.16 24.19 -7.16
N ARG A 149 -8.62 24.45 -5.94
CA ARG A 149 -8.58 25.80 -5.39
C ARG A 149 -7.21 25.99 -4.78
N ASP A 150 -6.34 26.66 -5.53
CA ASP A 150 -5.00 27.03 -5.09
C ASP A 150 -5.10 27.75 -3.73
N SER A 151 -4.54 27.11 -2.70
CA SER A 151 -4.29 27.72 -1.39
C SER A 151 -3.13 28.69 -1.47
#